data_AF-A0A7C9JIH1-F1
#
_entry.id   AF-A0A7C9JIH1-F1
#
_cell.length_a   1.000
_cell.length_b   1.000
_cell.length_c   1.000
_cell.angle_alpha   90.00
_cell.angle_beta   90.00
_cell.angle_gamma   90.00
#
_symmetry.space_group_name_H-M   'P 1'
#
loop_
_entity.id
_entity.type
_entity.pdbx_description
1 polymer ?
#
loop_
_entity_poly.entity_id
_entity_poly.type
_entity_poly.pdbx_seq_one_letter_code
_entity_poly.pdbx_strand_id
1 'polypeptide(L)'
;MDHLYFDLGSVAGGACFEVELRGSAARVCLMDDDEYQAYLDGDAYEYYGGFYDVSPVELEVPYDGYWYLVIDSNGRRVKVRVAQIFD
;
A
#
# COMPACT_ATOMS: atom_id res chain seq x y z
N MET A 1 -1.51 5.20 16.24
CA MET A 1 -0.86 3.98 15.75
C MET A 1 0.33 4.46 14.93
N ASP A 2 1.55 3.96 15.16
CA ASP A 2 2.66 4.28 14.26
C ASP A 2 2.60 3.29 13.09
N HIS A 3 2.02 3.70 11.97
CA HIS A 3 1.97 2.90 10.74
C HIS A 3 2.77 3.60 9.63
N LEU A 4 3.41 2.80 8.77
CA LEU A 4 4.12 3.32 7.61
C LEU A 4 3.09 3.41 6.46
N TYR A 5 2.85 4.63 5.97
CA TYR A 5 1.96 4.85 4.83
C TYR A 5 2.60 5.79 3.81
N PHE A 6 2.11 5.70 2.58
CA PHE A 6 2.43 6.59 1.47
C PHE A 6 1.11 7.12 0.90
N ASP A 7 0.99 8.43 0.86
CA ASP A 7 -0.06 9.13 0.13
C ASP A 7 0.32 9.13 -1.36
N LEU A 8 -0.45 8.42 -2.18
CA LEU A 8 -0.23 8.35 -3.63
C LEU A 8 -0.97 9.46 -4.38
N GLY A 9 -1.86 10.19 -3.71
CA GLY A 9 -2.68 11.22 -4.33
C GLY A 9 -3.80 10.66 -5.20
N SER A 10 -4.26 11.49 -6.13
CA SER A 10 -5.22 11.09 -7.17
C SER A 10 -4.51 10.27 -8.24
N VAL A 11 -4.94 9.03 -8.45
CA VAL A 11 -4.34 8.07 -9.37
C VAL A 11 -5.41 7.50 -10.29
N ALA A 12 -5.06 7.31 -11.56
CA ALA A 12 -5.94 6.70 -12.55
C ALA A 12 -6.00 5.16 -12.39
N GLY A 13 -7.12 4.57 -12.76
CA GLY A 13 -7.27 3.14 -12.90
C GLY A 13 -6.30 2.59 -13.96
N GLY A 14 -5.64 1.48 -13.63
CA GLY A 14 -4.60 0.85 -14.45
C GLY A 14 -3.18 1.34 -14.15
N ALA A 15 -3.00 2.38 -13.32
CA ALA A 15 -1.68 2.79 -12.87
C ALA A 15 -1.02 1.67 -12.04
N CYS A 16 0.28 1.45 -12.27
CA CYS A 16 1.04 0.39 -11.60
C CYS A 16 2.15 0.97 -10.73
N PHE A 17 2.28 0.41 -9.52
CA PHE A 17 3.31 0.76 -8.56
C PHE A 17 4.18 -0.46 -8.25
N GLU A 18 5.50 -0.25 -8.26
CA GLU A 18 6.46 -1.18 -7.69
C GLU A 18 6.74 -0.81 -6.23
N VAL A 19 6.64 -1.80 -5.35
CA VAL A 19 6.96 -1.70 -3.94
C VAL A 19 8.16 -2.60 -3.62
N GLU A 20 9.28 -1.99 -3.30
CA GLU A 20 10.49 -2.69 -2.87
C GLU A 20 10.51 -2.78 -1.34
N LEU A 21 10.61 -4.00 -0.80
CA LEU A 21 10.68 -4.28 0.63
C LEU A 21 12.08 -4.79 1.00
N ARG A 22 12.75 -4.15 1.96
CA ARG A 22 14.04 -4.62 2.49
C ARG A 22 14.02 -4.77 4.00
N GLY A 23 14.53 -5.91 4.46
CA GLY A 23 14.79 -6.20 5.87
C GLY A 23 13.76 -7.12 6.53
N SER A 24 12.48 -7.07 6.13
CA SER A 24 11.48 -8.01 6.61
C SER A 24 10.31 -8.14 5.63
N ALA A 25 9.61 -9.27 5.72
CA ALA A 25 8.32 -9.46 5.10
C ALA A 25 7.28 -8.52 5.73
N ALA A 26 6.35 -8.01 4.93
CA ALA A 26 5.33 -7.09 5.37
C ALA A 26 4.02 -7.32 4.62
N ARG A 27 2.92 -6.93 5.25
CA ARG A 27 1.65 -6.74 4.56
C ARG A 27 1.70 -5.40 3.83
N VAL A 28 1.32 -5.44 2.56
CA VAL A 28 1.22 -4.29 1.68
C VAL A 28 -0.26 -4.15 1.33
N CYS A 29 -0.83 -3.01 1.69
CA CYS A 29 -2.24 -2.71 1.49
C CYS A 29 -2.38 -1.44 0.67
N LEU A 30 -2.96 -1.56 -0.53
CA LEU A 30 -3.41 -0.43 -1.34
C LEU A 30 -4.89 -0.21 -1.04
N MET A 31 -5.21 1.00 -0.56
CA MET A 31 -6.53 1.39 -0.09
C MET A 31 -6.92 2.70 -0.74
N ASP A 32 -8.19 2.87 -1.07
CA ASP A 32 -8.72 4.18 -1.44
C ASP A 32 -8.85 5.07 -0.18
N ASP A 33 -9.44 6.26 -0.32
CA ASP A 33 -9.61 7.18 0.80
C ASP A 33 -10.59 6.67 1.85
N ASP A 34 -11.70 6.05 1.44
CA ASP A 34 -12.72 5.49 2.34
C ASP A 34 -12.14 4.33 3.17
N GLU A 35 -11.46 3.37 2.52
CA GLU A 35 -10.86 2.21 3.17
C GLU A 35 -9.68 2.60 4.06
N TYR A 36 -8.91 3.62 3.68
CA TYR A 36 -7.84 4.15 4.51
C TYR A 36 -8.39 4.84 5.77
N GLN A 37 -9.51 5.58 5.68
CA GLN A 37 -10.17 6.12 6.87
C GLN A 37 -10.68 5.00 7.78
N ALA A 38 -11.35 3.98 7.22
CA ALA A 38 -11.80 2.83 8.00
C ALA A 38 -10.63 2.12 8.71
N TYR A 39 -9.48 1.97 8.04
CA TYR A 39 -8.25 1.46 8.65
C TYR A 39 -7.78 2.29 9.86
N LEU A 40 -7.81 3.62 9.75
CA LEU A 40 -7.39 4.53 10.84
C LEU A 40 -8.34 4.47 12.04
N ASP A 41 -9.64 4.36 11.78
CA ASP A 41 -10.68 4.29 12.81
C ASP A 41 -10.76 2.88 13.45
N GLY A 42 -10.12 1.89 12.85
CA GLY A 42 -10.12 0.50 13.32
C GLY A 42 -11.41 -0.25 12.96
N ASP A 43 -12.15 0.27 11.98
CA ASP A 43 -13.34 -0.34 11.42
C ASP A 43 -12.98 -1.46 10.42
N ALA A 44 -14.00 -2.12 9.89
CA ALA A 44 -13.80 -3.09 8.82
C ALA A 44 -13.38 -2.37 7.53
N TYR A 45 -12.31 -2.84 6.89
CA TYR A 45 -11.79 -2.29 5.66
C TYR A 45 -11.38 -3.40 4.68
N GLU A 46 -11.34 -3.05 3.40
CA GLU A 46 -10.80 -3.83 2.30
C GLU A 46 -9.50 -3.22 1.76
N TYR A 47 -8.70 -4.02 1.05
CA TYR A 47 -7.48 -3.54 0.43
C TYR A 47 -7.05 -4.44 -0.73
N TYR A 48 -6.30 -3.86 -1.66
CA TYR A 48 -5.61 -4.57 -2.72
C TYR A 48 -4.16 -4.85 -2.31
N GLY A 49 -3.69 -6.07 -2.53
CA GLY A 49 -2.35 -6.51 -2.12
C GLY A 49 -2.37 -7.76 -1.25
N GLY A 50 -1.47 -7.84 -0.28
CA GLY A 50 -1.22 -9.09 0.43
C GLY A 50 -0.02 -9.05 1.36
N PHE A 51 0.38 -10.23 1.85
CA PHE A 51 1.58 -10.40 2.64
C PHE A 51 2.72 -10.90 1.76
N TYR A 52 3.82 -10.15 1.72
CA TYR A 52 4.93 -10.42 0.82
C TYR A 52 6.25 -10.54 1.58
N ASP A 53 7.03 -11.56 1.24
CA ASP A 53 8.39 -11.80 1.71
C ASP A 53 9.44 -11.71 0.58
N VAL A 54 8.99 -11.56 -0.66
CA VAL A 54 9.78 -11.33 -1.88
C VAL A 54 9.36 -10.01 -2.51
N SER A 55 10.32 -9.27 -3.06
CA SER A 55 10.08 -7.97 -3.73
C SER A 55 10.98 -7.82 -4.98
N PRO A 56 10.64 -6.96 -5.95
CA PRO A 56 9.54 -5.98 -5.94
C PRO A 56 8.15 -6.62 -6.01
N VAL A 57 7.18 -5.94 -5.41
CA VAL A 57 5.75 -6.26 -5.51
C VAL A 57 5.11 -5.26 -6.47
N GLU A 58 4.35 -5.75 -7.44
CA GLU A 58 3.58 -4.91 -8.35
C GLU A 58 2.14 -4.78 -7.83
N LEU A 59 1.63 -3.56 -7.80
CA LEU A 59 0.27 -3.22 -7.43
C LEU A 59 -0.37 -2.40 -8.55
N GLU A 60 -1.53 -2.85 -9.01
CA GLU A 60 -2.33 -2.14 -9.99
C GLU A 60 -3.50 -1.43 -9.30
N VAL A 61 -3.73 -0.18 -9.66
CA VAL A 61 -4.87 0.60 -9.20
C VAL A 61 -6.12 0.16 -9.96
N PRO A 62 -7.17 -0.33 -9.30
CA PRO A 62 -8.33 -0.92 -9.97
C PRO A 62 -9.25 0.09 -10.65
N TYR A 63 -9.26 1.34 -10.17
CA TYR A 63 -10.12 2.42 -10.69
C TYR A 63 -9.60 3.80 -10.26
N ASP A 64 -10.08 4.84 -10.94
CA ASP A 64 -9.74 6.24 -10.65
C ASP A 64 -10.13 6.62 -9.22
N GLY A 65 -9.19 7.12 -8.44
CA GLY A 65 -9.46 7.46 -7.05
C GLY A 65 -8.29 8.14 -6.34
N TYR A 66 -8.47 8.43 -5.06
CA TYR A 66 -7.39 8.86 -4.19
C TYR A 66 -6.87 7.66 -3.41
N TRP A 67 -5.57 7.39 -3.47
CA TRP A 67 -5.03 6.11 -3.00
C TRP A 67 -3.95 6.29 -1.92
N TYR A 68 -3.95 5.36 -0.98
CA TYR A 68 -2.97 5.23 0.08
C TYR A 68 -2.34 3.83 0.03
N LEU A 69 -1.03 3.78 0.24
CA LEU A 69 -0.30 2.53 0.44
C LEU A 69 0.12 2.39 1.89
N VAL A 70 -0.37 1.38 2.59
CA VAL A 70 0.00 1.06 3.97
C VAL A 70 0.91 -0.16 4.00
N ILE A 71 1.98 -0.08 4.82
CA ILE A 71 2.93 -1.18 5.04
C ILE A 71 2.92 -1.58 6.52
N ASP A 72 2.43 -2.78 6.78
CA ASP A 72 2.42 -3.38 8.12
C ASP A 72 3.43 -4.52 8.21
N SER A 73 4.51 -4.28 8.96
CA SER A 73 5.57 -5.26 9.23
C SER A 73 5.50 -5.84 10.64
N ASN A 74 4.38 -5.63 11.35
CA ASN A 74 4.14 -6.10 12.71
C ASN A 74 5.29 -5.74 13.69
N GLY A 75 5.67 -4.45 13.68
CA GLY A 75 6.72 -3.90 14.55
C GLY A 75 8.16 -4.24 14.14
N ARG A 76 8.37 -4.93 13.02
CA ARG A 76 9.72 -5.17 12.48
C ARG A 76 10.22 -3.95 11.72
N ARG A 77 11.55 -3.78 11.64
CA ARG A 77 12.11 -2.73 10.79
C ARG A 77 12.08 -3.19 9.34
N VAL A 78 11.31 -2.48 8.52
CA VAL A 78 11.30 -2.61 7.06
C VAL A 78 11.69 -1.28 6.44
N LYS A 79 12.48 -1.33 5.36
CA LYS A 79 12.71 -0.19 4.47
C LYS A 79 11.86 -0.39 3.24
N VAL A 80 11.14 0.66 2.84
CA VAL A 80 10.21 0.60 1.72
C VAL A 80 10.57 1.69 0.72
N ARG A 81 10.52 1.32 -0.56
CA ARG A 81 10.57 2.27 -1.67
C ARG A 81 9.36 2.00 -2.56
N VAL A 82 8.67 3.07 -2.94
CA VAL A 82 7.52 3.03 -3.84
C VAL A 82 7.88 3.80 -5.10
N ALA A 83 7.60 3.23 -6.26
CA ALA A 83 7.78 3.87 -7.55
C ALA A 83 6.57 3.59 -8.45
N GLN A 84 5.96 4.64 -8.99
CA GLN A 84 4.99 4.49 -10.07
C GLN A 84 5.73 4.15 -11.36
N ILE A 85 5.33 3.07 -12.02
CA ILE A 85 5.97 2.56 -13.24
C ILE A 85 5.11 2.73 -14.49
N PHE A 86 3.78 2.79 -14.34
CA PHE A 86 2.83 3.02 -15.43
C PHE A 86 1.64 3.87 -14.95
N ASP A 87 1.01 4.55 -15.91
CA ASP A 87 -0.14 5.46 -15.77
C ASP A 87 -1.22 5.03 -16.78
#